data_AF-A0A2W4BBG7-F1
#
_entry.id   AF-A0A2W4BBG7-F1
#
_cell.length_a   1.000
_cell.length_b   1.000
_cell.length_c   1.000
_cell.angle_alpha   90.00
_cell.angle_beta   90.00
_cell.angle_gamma   90.00
#
_symmetry.space_group_name_H-M   'P 1'
#
loop_
_entity.id
_entity.type
_entity.pdbx_description
1 polymer ?
#
loop_
_entity_poly.entity_id
_entity_poly.type
_entity_poly.pdbx_seq_one_letter_code
_entity_poly.pdbx_strand_id
1 'polypeptide(L)'
;MRNEMPLSPAFGGILGNIGKIGKGIDIIRKGIGTVKVGKAAVEAINSARSVEASKRVRAVNPEDLLPQQGLVTGEVEGAPPVDAGKQGKHQEGHRNNKQSKEDKSTWIDGGNGVADTQEAWQKGRWVPNREGTVKEYDSDEVVGSDGETKKIKVHIDEKGNIHGYPDIPKEVRRKFNERK
;
A
#
# COMPACT_ATOMS: atom_id res chain seq x y z
N MET A 1 -55.40 -45.45 -0.13
CA MET A 1 -54.50 -46.58 0.20
C MET A 1 -53.37 -46.60 -0.82
N ARG A 2 -52.18 -46.95 -0.34
CA ARG A 2 -50.90 -46.90 -1.05
C ARG A 2 -50.72 -48.10 -2.01
N ASN A 3 -49.65 -48.00 -2.80
CA ASN A 3 -48.81 -49.05 -3.38
C ASN A 3 -48.96 -49.23 -4.89
N GLU A 4 -47.93 -49.46 -5.70
CA GLU A 4 -46.47 -49.37 -5.58
C GLU A 4 -45.94 -49.43 -7.04
N MET A 5 -44.79 -48.80 -7.29
CA MET A 5 -43.94 -48.89 -8.49
C MET A 5 -43.69 -50.34 -8.96
N PRO A 6 -43.24 -50.65 -10.21
CA PRO A 6 -41.86 -50.31 -10.62
C PRO A 6 -41.52 -50.28 -12.14
N LEU A 7 -40.22 -50.00 -12.40
CA LEU A 7 -39.37 -50.40 -13.53
C LEU A 7 -39.09 -49.38 -14.67
N SER A 8 -37.90 -48.77 -14.54
CA SER A 8 -37.00 -48.37 -15.64
C SER A 8 -36.46 -49.63 -16.35
N PRO A 9 -36.16 -49.63 -17.67
CA PRO A 9 -34.82 -49.23 -18.15
C PRO A 9 -34.75 -48.64 -19.58
N ALA A 10 -33.72 -47.81 -19.85
CA ALA A 10 -32.97 -47.68 -21.13
C ALA A 10 -31.99 -46.49 -21.00
N PHE A 11 -30.79 -46.64 -20.43
CA PHE A 11 -29.53 -47.07 -21.06
C PHE A 11 -29.33 -46.72 -22.55
N GLY A 12 -28.56 -45.65 -22.79
CA GLY A 12 -27.61 -45.49 -23.91
C GLY A 12 -26.45 -44.64 -23.37
N GLY A 13 -25.30 -45.25 -23.03
CA GLY A 13 -24.11 -45.27 -23.89
C GLY A 13 -23.32 -43.96 -23.76
N ILE A 14 -22.55 -43.75 -22.68
CA ILE A 14 -21.10 -44.01 -22.54
C ILE A 14 -20.20 -43.08 -23.38
N LEU A 15 -19.32 -42.36 -22.66
CA LEU A 15 -18.02 -41.78 -23.02
C LEU A 15 -17.95 -40.44 -23.79
N GLY A 16 -17.72 -39.38 -23.03
CA GLY A 16 -16.98 -38.19 -23.43
C GLY A 16 -16.26 -37.58 -22.23
N ASN A 17 -15.01 -37.99 -22.03
CA ASN A 17 -13.91 -37.42 -21.21
C ASN A 17 -14.26 -36.29 -20.21
N ILE A 18 -14.18 -36.56 -18.90
CA ILE A 18 -12.97 -36.35 -18.05
C ILE A 18 -12.38 -34.94 -18.21
N GLY A 19 -12.60 -34.10 -17.21
CA GLY A 19 -11.94 -32.80 -17.13
C GLY A 19 -12.25 -31.97 -15.89
N LYS A 20 -12.21 -32.59 -14.70
CA LYS A 20 -11.70 -32.00 -13.43
C LYS A 20 -12.36 -30.74 -12.82
N ILE A 21 -12.74 -30.91 -11.55
CA ILE A 21 -12.76 -29.91 -10.45
C ILE A 21 -13.93 -28.91 -10.54
N GLY A 22 -15.03 -29.03 -9.80
CA GLY A 22 -15.17 -29.51 -8.44
C GLY A 22 -14.90 -28.38 -7.44
N LYS A 23 -15.98 -27.79 -6.91
CA LYS A 23 -16.08 -27.09 -5.62
C LYS A 23 -15.15 -25.89 -5.38
N GLY A 24 -15.76 -24.71 -5.20
CA GLY A 24 -15.21 -23.70 -4.29
C GLY A 24 -15.22 -22.27 -4.80
N ILE A 25 -16.39 -21.62 -4.81
CA ILE A 25 -16.45 -20.15 -4.78
C ILE A 25 -17.42 -19.73 -3.67
N ASP A 26 -17.19 -20.26 -2.46
CA ASP A 26 -17.96 -19.90 -1.25
C ASP A 26 -17.07 -19.73 -0.01
N ILE A 27 -15.79 -19.36 -0.19
CA ILE A 27 -14.87 -19.08 0.93
C ILE A 27 -14.13 -17.77 0.70
N ILE A 28 -14.86 -16.65 0.69
CA ILE A 28 -14.31 -15.34 1.10
C ILE A 28 -15.37 -14.59 1.91
N ARG A 29 -15.97 -15.27 2.89
CA ARG A 29 -16.92 -14.64 3.83
C ARG A 29 -17.10 -15.49 5.08
N LYS A 30 -16.05 -15.59 5.89
CA LYS A 30 -16.05 -15.85 7.35
C LYS A 30 -14.64 -16.28 7.77
N GLY A 31 -14.06 -15.56 8.73
CA GLY A 31 -12.82 -15.98 9.38
C GLY A 31 -11.65 -15.05 9.12
N ILE A 32 -11.59 -13.97 9.88
CA ILE A 32 -10.35 -13.26 10.19
C ILE A 32 -9.52 -14.25 11.01
N GLY A 33 -8.65 -15.00 10.32
CA GLY A 33 -7.70 -15.93 10.91
C GLY A 33 -6.39 -15.77 10.17
N THR A 34 -5.48 -14.99 10.77
CA THR A 34 -4.02 -14.99 10.56
C THR A 34 -3.50 -15.87 9.42
N VAL A 35 -3.68 -15.43 8.18
CA VAL A 35 -2.88 -15.96 7.08
C VAL A 35 -1.51 -15.34 7.23
N LYS A 36 -0.56 -16.10 7.80
CA LYS A 36 0.87 -15.79 7.70
C LYS A 36 1.29 -15.94 6.24
N VAL A 37 0.90 -14.96 5.41
CA VAL A 37 1.41 -14.84 4.05
C VAL A 37 2.90 -14.61 4.20
N GLY A 38 3.71 -15.59 3.80
CA GLY A 38 5.16 -15.49 3.89
C GLY A 38 5.67 -14.27 3.12
N LYS A 39 6.69 -13.61 3.66
CA LYS A 39 7.37 -12.43 3.09
C LYS A 39 7.52 -12.51 1.56
N ALA A 40 7.95 -13.66 1.05
CA ALA A 40 8.15 -13.92 -0.38
C ALA A 40 6.85 -13.88 -1.21
N ALA A 41 5.72 -14.34 -0.67
CA ALA A 41 4.44 -14.29 -1.37
C ALA A 41 3.87 -12.87 -1.41
N VAL A 42 4.04 -12.08 -0.34
CA VAL A 42 3.70 -10.65 -0.34
C VAL A 42 4.59 -9.89 -1.33
N GLU A 43 5.89 -10.16 -1.34
CA GLU A 43 6.86 -9.54 -2.26
C GLU A 43 6.55 -9.89 -3.73
N ALA A 44 6.23 -11.15 -4.03
CA ALA A 44 5.87 -11.58 -5.40
C ALA A 44 4.54 -10.97 -5.88
N ILE A 45 3.52 -10.90 -5.01
CA ILE A 45 2.23 -10.26 -5.34
C ILE A 45 2.42 -8.76 -5.57
N ASN A 46 3.22 -8.09 -4.74
CA ASN A 46 3.52 -6.67 -4.89
C ASN A 46 4.34 -6.40 -6.16
N SER A 47 5.31 -7.26 -6.48
CA SER A 47 6.13 -7.16 -7.69
C SER A 47 5.30 -7.34 -8.97
N ALA A 48 4.45 -8.37 -9.04
CA ALA A 48 3.60 -8.61 -10.21
C ALA A 48 2.58 -7.47 -10.44
N ARG A 49 2.05 -6.87 -9.36
CA ARG A 49 1.12 -5.75 -9.44
C ARG A 49 1.81 -4.44 -9.83
N SER A 50 3.07 -4.26 -9.44
CA SER A 50 3.91 -3.14 -9.86
C SER A 50 3.99 -3.04 -11.39
N VAL A 51 4.14 -4.18 -12.07
CA VAL A 51 4.28 -4.23 -13.55
C VAL A 51 3.03 -3.75 -14.30
N GLU A 52 1.82 -4.09 -13.84
CA GLU A 52 0.58 -3.56 -14.45
C GLU A 52 0.30 -2.10 -14.07
N ALA A 53 0.74 -1.66 -12.88
CA ALA A 53 0.60 -0.28 -12.44
C ALA A 53 1.44 0.69 -13.28
N SER A 54 2.62 0.26 -13.77
CA SER A 54 3.57 1.09 -14.52
C SER A 54 3.00 1.85 -15.72
N LYS A 55 1.89 1.39 -16.35
CA LYS A 55 1.22 2.15 -17.43
C LYS A 55 0.43 3.38 -16.96
N ARG A 56 0.22 3.54 -15.65
CA ARG A 56 -0.58 4.63 -15.03
C ARG A 56 0.17 5.35 -13.91
N VAL A 57 1.46 5.04 -13.72
CA VAL A 57 2.32 5.67 -12.70
C VAL A 57 3.04 6.84 -13.34
N ARG A 58 2.91 8.02 -12.75
CA ARG A 58 3.58 9.24 -13.23
C ARG A 58 4.92 9.43 -12.51
N ALA A 59 6.01 9.56 -13.25
CA ALA A 59 7.28 10.00 -12.68
C ALA A 59 7.16 11.45 -12.19
N VAL A 60 7.75 11.75 -11.03
CA VAL A 60 7.79 13.08 -10.43
C VAL A 60 9.18 13.38 -9.88
N ASN A 61 9.62 14.62 -10.03
CA ASN A 61 10.84 15.13 -9.40
C ASN A 61 10.56 15.48 -7.92
N PRO A 62 11.58 15.56 -7.05
CA PRO A 62 11.39 15.84 -5.62
C PRO A 62 10.61 17.13 -5.31
N GLU A 63 10.78 18.18 -6.11
CA GLU A 63 10.14 19.49 -5.94
C GLU A 63 8.79 19.62 -6.67
N ASP A 64 8.37 18.57 -7.39
CA ASP A 64 7.11 18.63 -8.10
C ASP A 64 5.93 18.64 -7.13
N LEU A 65 4.94 19.47 -7.43
CA LEU A 65 3.62 19.35 -6.81
C LEU A 65 2.99 18.03 -7.23
N LEU A 66 2.55 17.26 -6.24
CA LEU A 66 1.87 16.00 -6.50
C LEU A 66 0.50 16.23 -7.15
N PRO A 67 0.04 15.30 -8.01
CA PRO A 67 -1.35 15.30 -8.43
C PRO A 67 -2.26 15.00 -7.23
N GLN A 68 -3.50 15.48 -7.29
CA GLN A 68 -4.45 15.28 -6.18
C GLN A 68 -4.72 13.79 -5.88
N GLN A 69 -4.62 12.92 -6.89
CA GLN A 69 -4.86 11.48 -6.81
C GLN A 69 -4.00 10.76 -7.85
N GLY A 70 -3.91 9.44 -7.73
CA GLY A 70 -3.20 8.59 -8.67
C GLY A 70 -1.89 8.07 -8.10
N LEU A 71 -1.14 7.37 -8.94
CA LEU A 71 0.11 6.75 -8.58
C LEU A 71 1.28 7.55 -9.16
N VAL A 72 2.28 7.79 -8.33
CA VAL A 72 3.52 8.47 -8.71
C VAL A 72 4.74 7.62 -8.36
N THR A 73 5.87 7.91 -8.98
CA THR A 73 7.15 7.27 -8.69
C THR A 73 8.27 8.30 -8.71
N GLY A 74 9.25 8.13 -7.81
CA GLY A 74 10.52 8.84 -7.80
C GLY A 74 11.64 7.99 -8.40
N GLU A 75 11.27 6.96 -9.16
CA GLU A 75 12.18 6.11 -9.95
C GLU A 75 13.19 5.28 -9.14
N VAL A 76 12.88 5.01 -7.87
CA VAL A 76 13.64 4.04 -7.06
C VAL A 76 13.34 2.61 -7.53
N GLU A 77 14.37 1.93 -8.01
CA GLU A 77 14.24 0.58 -8.58
C GLU A 77 13.64 -0.42 -7.57
N GLY A 78 12.70 -1.24 -8.05
CA GLY A 78 12.04 -2.28 -7.27
C GLY A 78 11.04 -1.79 -6.21
N ALA A 79 10.90 -0.47 -6.02
CA ALA A 79 9.95 0.09 -5.06
C ALA A 79 8.52 0.12 -5.62
N PRO A 80 7.50 -0.14 -4.78
CA PRO A 80 6.12 0.09 -5.18
C PRO A 80 5.86 1.56 -5.51
N PRO A 81 4.83 1.84 -6.32
CA PRO A 81 4.41 3.21 -6.59
C PRO A 81 3.81 3.87 -5.34
N VAL A 82 3.90 5.20 -5.29
CA VAL A 82 3.39 6.03 -4.20
C VAL A 82 1.98 6.53 -4.53
N ASP A 83 1.05 6.44 -3.57
CA ASP A 83 -0.29 7.04 -3.67
C ASP A 83 -0.18 8.56 -3.45
N ALA A 84 -0.29 9.34 -4.52
CA ALA A 84 -0.15 10.80 -4.49
C ALA A 84 -1.23 11.47 -3.62
N GLY A 85 -2.42 10.86 -3.55
CA GLY A 85 -3.52 11.35 -2.74
C GLY A 85 -3.21 11.30 -1.25
N LYS A 86 -2.63 10.19 -0.79
CA LYS A 86 -2.20 9.99 0.60
C LYS A 86 -0.91 10.76 0.90
N GLN A 87 0.09 10.66 0.02
CA GLN A 87 1.39 11.34 0.15
C GLN A 87 1.21 12.85 0.25
N GLY A 88 0.37 13.44 -0.60
CA GLY A 88 0.09 14.87 -0.61
C GLY A 88 -0.64 15.40 0.63
N LYS A 89 -0.96 14.57 1.62
CA LYS A 89 -1.37 15.03 2.97
C LYS A 89 -0.19 15.46 3.83
N HIS A 90 1.03 15.12 3.43
CA HIS A 90 2.29 15.39 4.11
C HIS A 90 3.18 16.39 3.33
N GLN A 91 2.70 16.97 2.22
CA GLN A 91 3.38 18.04 1.50
C GLN A 91 2.80 19.41 1.92
N GLU A 92 3.66 20.38 2.24
CA GLU A 92 3.23 21.76 2.53
C GLU A 92 2.58 22.40 1.30
N GLY A 93 1.57 23.25 1.50
CA GLY A 93 0.82 23.91 0.42
C GLY A 93 -0.04 23.01 -0.48
N HIS A 94 0.05 21.68 -0.36
CA HIS A 94 -0.68 20.76 -1.21
C HIS A 94 -2.18 20.72 -0.89
N ARG A 95 -3.04 20.59 -1.91
CA ARG A 95 -4.52 20.67 -1.76
C ARG A 95 -5.12 19.58 -0.86
N ASN A 96 -4.46 18.42 -0.76
CA ASN A 96 -4.86 17.35 0.16
C ASN A 96 -4.38 17.59 1.59
N ASN A 97 -3.49 18.56 1.80
CA ASN A 97 -3.10 19.08 3.09
C ASN A 97 -4.06 20.21 3.50
N LYS A 98 -5.37 19.90 3.55
CA LYS A 98 -6.31 20.73 4.30
C LYS A 98 -5.84 20.65 5.74
N GLN A 99 -5.30 21.74 6.28
CA GLN A 99 -5.02 21.90 7.72
C GLN A 99 -6.33 21.77 8.48
N SER A 100 -6.79 20.54 8.63
CA SER A 100 -7.96 20.16 9.36
C SER A 100 -7.43 19.40 10.56
N LYS A 101 -7.21 20.17 11.64
CA LYS A 101 -7.19 19.73 13.02
C LYS A 101 -6.08 18.72 13.35
N GLU A 102 -4.98 19.25 13.89
CA GLU A 102 -3.83 18.57 14.50
C GLU A 102 -2.69 18.17 13.55
N ASP A 103 -1.61 18.96 13.60
CA ASP A 103 -0.24 18.43 13.73
C ASP A 103 0.15 17.29 12.78
N LYS A 104 0.04 17.49 11.46
CA LYS A 104 0.61 16.54 10.49
C LYS A 104 2.12 16.74 10.40
N SER A 105 2.88 15.64 10.29
CA SER A 105 4.28 15.75 9.90
C SER A 105 4.35 15.99 8.41
N THR A 106 5.20 16.92 8.02
CA THR A 106 5.37 17.33 6.63
C THR A 106 6.81 17.13 6.20
N TRP A 107 6.98 16.84 4.91
CA TRP A 107 8.29 16.85 4.26
C TRP A 107 8.93 18.23 4.39
N ILE A 108 10.25 18.26 4.31
CA ILE A 108 11.02 19.51 4.21
C ILE A 108 10.43 20.39 3.09
N ASP A 109 10.48 21.71 3.28
CA ASP A 109 9.82 22.66 2.39
C ASP A 109 10.25 22.45 0.92
N GLY A 110 9.27 22.53 0.00
CA GLY A 110 9.43 22.16 -1.41
C GLY A 110 9.32 20.64 -1.71
N GLY A 111 9.80 19.79 -0.80
CA GLY A 111 9.88 18.35 -1.00
C GLY A 111 8.53 17.62 -1.01
N ASN A 112 8.36 16.66 -1.94
CA ASN A 112 7.20 15.77 -1.99
C ASN A 112 7.40 14.39 -1.34
N GLY A 113 8.65 14.04 -1.04
CA GLY A 113 9.05 12.83 -0.33
C GLY A 113 8.76 11.51 -1.06
N VAL A 114 8.49 11.53 -2.37
CA VAL A 114 8.16 10.31 -3.14
C VAL A 114 9.37 9.38 -3.22
N ALA A 115 10.53 9.91 -3.60
CA ALA A 115 11.78 9.14 -3.65
C ALA A 115 12.17 8.63 -2.25
N ASP A 116 12.13 9.50 -1.24
CA ASP A 116 12.42 9.14 0.16
C ASP A 116 11.52 8.02 0.67
N THR A 117 10.23 8.06 0.33
CA THR A 117 9.26 7.03 0.68
C THR A 117 9.60 5.69 0.03
N GLN A 118 10.00 5.69 -1.24
CA GLN A 118 10.38 4.48 -1.95
C GLN A 118 11.71 3.90 -1.46
N GLU A 119 12.69 4.74 -1.18
CA GLU A 119 13.96 4.35 -0.58
C GLU A 119 13.75 3.75 0.82
N ALA A 120 12.96 4.43 1.66
CA ALA A 120 12.59 3.92 2.97
C ALA A 120 11.83 2.58 2.89
N TRP A 121 11.06 2.35 1.82
CA TRP A 121 10.46 1.04 1.59
C TRP A 121 11.51 -0.04 1.28
N GLN A 122 12.50 0.26 0.45
CA GLN A 122 13.56 -0.70 0.10
C GLN A 122 14.46 -1.01 1.30
N LYS A 123 15.00 0.04 1.92
CA LYS A 123 16.04 -0.05 2.96
C LYS A 123 15.49 -0.19 4.37
N GLY A 124 14.23 0.21 4.58
CA GLY A 124 13.62 0.25 5.91
C GLY A 124 13.43 -1.12 6.55
N ARG A 125 13.44 -1.11 7.88
CA ARG A 125 13.11 -2.25 8.73
C ARG A 125 11.61 -2.34 8.95
N TRP A 126 11.10 -3.57 9.08
CA TRP A 126 9.72 -3.77 9.48
C TRP A 126 9.50 -3.25 10.91
N VAL A 127 8.37 -2.57 11.12
CA VAL A 127 7.93 -2.24 12.47
C VAL A 127 7.44 -3.51 13.16
N PRO A 128 7.85 -3.78 14.42
CA PRO A 128 7.41 -4.98 15.14
C PRO A 128 5.88 -5.13 15.15
N ASN A 129 5.41 -6.33 14.84
CA ASN A 129 3.98 -6.68 14.74
C ASN A 129 3.22 -5.98 13.59
N ARG A 130 3.95 -5.41 12.62
CA ARG A 130 3.40 -4.78 11.41
C ARG A 130 4.16 -5.20 10.15
N GLU A 131 4.79 -6.36 10.19
CA GLU A 131 5.53 -6.94 9.08
C GLU A 131 4.61 -7.06 7.84
N GLY A 132 5.14 -6.70 6.67
CA GLY A 132 4.37 -6.66 5.42
C GLY A 132 3.51 -5.40 5.23
N THR A 133 3.31 -4.56 6.25
CA THR A 133 2.43 -3.38 6.16
C THR A 133 3.11 -2.05 6.47
N VAL A 134 4.08 -2.03 7.40
CA VAL A 134 4.73 -0.79 7.86
C VAL A 134 6.24 -0.96 7.99
N LYS A 135 6.99 -0.06 7.37
CA LYS A 135 8.44 0.07 7.53
C LYS A 135 8.82 1.41 8.14
N GLU A 136 9.95 1.41 8.83
CA GLU A 136 10.62 2.62 9.30
C GLU A 136 12.07 2.61 8.80
N TYR A 137 12.57 3.78 8.44
CA TYR A 137 13.93 3.99 7.94
C TYR A 137 14.49 5.28 8.53
N ASP A 138 15.75 5.25 8.95
CA ASP A 138 16.48 6.45 9.37
C ASP A 138 17.33 6.90 8.17
N SER A 139 16.95 8.05 7.58
CA SER A 139 17.67 8.65 6.46
C SER A 139 19.00 9.26 6.91
N ASP A 140 19.95 9.37 5.98
CA ASP A 140 21.18 10.12 6.19
C ASP A 140 20.92 11.64 6.13
N GLU A 141 19.85 12.06 5.44
CA GLU A 141 19.45 13.45 5.24
C GLU A 141 18.29 13.86 6.15
N VAL A 142 18.14 15.17 6.39
CA VAL A 142 16.96 15.72 7.05
C VAL A 142 15.80 15.74 6.07
N VAL A 143 14.67 15.17 6.46
CA VAL A 143 13.49 15.00 5.61
C VAL A 143 12.24 15.66 6.19
N GLY A 144 12.23 15.97 7.48
CA GLY A 144 11.14 16.65 8.15
C GLY A 144 11.20 18.17 8.01
N SER A 145 10.03 18.79 7.94
CA SER A 145 9.86 20.25 7.97
C SER A 145 10.31 20.91 9.28
N ASP A 146 10.61 20.12 10.32
CA ASP A 146 11.17 20.59 11.58
C ASP A 146 12.67 20.92 11.48
N GLY A 147 13.32 20.56 10.37
CA GLY A 147 14.75 20.79 10.16
C GLY A 147 15.67 19.82 10.89
N GLU A 148 15.10 18.79 11.55
CA GLU A 148 15.85 17.83 12.38
C GLU A 148 15.49 16.38 12.09
N THR A 149 14.23 16.08 11.77
CA THR A 149 13.76 14.70 11.61
C THR A 149 14.36 14.07 10.35
N LYS A 150 15.05 12.94 10.56
CA LYS A 150 15.56 12.05 9.49
C LYS A 150 14.78 10.75 9.33
N LYS A 151 13.96 10.42 10.32
CA LYS A 151 13.20 9.16 10.36
C LYS A 151 11.98 9.24 9.45
N ILE A 152 11.79 8.22 8.62
CA ILE A 152 10.66 8.08 7.70
C ILE A 152 9.86 6.85 8.10
N LYS A 153 8.53 7.00 8.11
CA LYS A 153 7.58 5.90 8.28
C LYS A 153 6.80 5.69 6.99
N VAL A 154 6.75 4.45 6.53
CA VAL A 154 6.11 4.07 5.26
C VAL A 154 5.05 3.01 5.49
N HIS A 155 3.88 3.23 4.88
CA HIS A 155 2.75 2.30 4.90
C HIS A 155 2.47 1.80 3.49
N ILE A 156 2.26 0.49 3.33
CA ILE A 156 1.68 -0.09 2.10
C ILE A 156 0.19 -0.36 2.31
N ASP A 157 -0.62 -0.10 1.28
CA ASP A 157 -2.04 -0.42 1.31
C ASP A 157 -2.36 -1.80 0.71
N GLU A 158 -3.60 -2.25 0.82
CA GLU A 158 -4.08 -3.51 0.23
C GLU A 158 -3.94 -3.54 -1.30
N LYS A 159 -3.75 -2.36 -1.91
CA LYS A 159 -3.50 -2.23 -3.34
C LYS A 159 -2.03 -2.36 -3.71
N GLY A 160 -1.13 -2.54 -2.73
CA GLY A 160 0.31 -2.61 -2.94
C GLY A 160 0.96 -1.25 -3.17
N ASN A 161 0.25 -0.14 -2.97
CA ASN A 161 0.81 1.21 -3.12
C ASN A 161 1.28 1.72 -1.77
N ILE A 162 2.39 2.45 -1.78
CA ILE A 162 2.97 3.00 -0.56
C ILE A 162 2.62 4.48 -0.37
N HIS A 163 2.72 4.94 0.86
CA HIS A 163 2.80 6.37 1.19
C HIS A 163 3.62 6.51 2.47
N GLY A 164 4.37 7.59 2.57
CA GLY A 164 5.27 7.84 3.68
C GLY A 164 5.11 9.22 4.26
N TYR A 165 5.74 9.40 5.42
CA TYR A 165 5.88 10.70 6.05
C TYR A 165 7.10 10.72 6.97
N PRO A 166 7.68 11.91 7.22
CA PRO A 166 8.68 12.10 8.27
C PRO A 166 8.06 11.83 9.64
N ASP A 167 8.70 11.04 10.50
CA ASP A 167 8.17 10.65 11.81
C ASP A 167 8.41 11.75 12.88
N ILE A 168 7.98 12.99 12.58
CA ILE A 168 8.18 14.15 13.46
C ILE A 168 7.35 13.95 14.74
N PRO A 169 7.94 14.09 15.95
CA PRO A 169 7.22 13.96 17.21
C PRO A 169 6.03 14.94 17.31
N LYS A 170 4.94 14.54 17.99
CA LYS A 170 3.71 15.36 18.05
C LYS A 170 3.97 16.67 18.78
N GLU A 171 4.78 16.62 19.83
CA GLU A 171 5.15 17.76 20.66
C GLU A 171 5.94 18.81 19.88
N VAL A 172 6.77 18.39 18.93
CA VAL A 172 7.52 19.28 18.02
C VAL A 172 6.56 19.93 17.02
N ARG A 173 5.68 19.14 16.39
CA ARG A 173 4.70 19.63 15.40
C ARG A 173 3.78 20.72 15.98
N ARG A 174 3.29 20.52 17.21
CA ARG A 174 2.42 21.51 17.87
C ARG A 174 3.12 22.85 18.08
N LYS A 175 4.38 22.84 18.51
CA LYS A 175 5.18 24.07 18.73
C LYS A 175 5.46 24.85 17.44
N PHE A 176 5.66 24.15 16.32
CA PHE A 176 5.85 24.80 15.02
C PHE A 176 4.55 25.46 14.53
N ASN A 177 3.41 24.82 14.72
CA ASN A 177 2.11 25.36 14.33
C ASN A 177 1.66 26.55 15.18
N GLU A 178 2.06 26.63 16.45
CA GLU A 178 1.78 27.77 17.33
C GLU A 178 2.61 29.03 16.97
N ARG A 179 3.66 28.89 16.13
CA ARG A 179 4.57 29.97 15.74
C ARG A 179 4.31 30.53 14.33
N LYS A 180 3.51 29.85 13.51
CA LYS A 180 3.06 30.29 12.18
C LYS A 180 1.73 31.01 12.30
#